data_AF-A0A848XUI0-F1
#
_entry.id   AF-A0A848XUI0-F1
#
_cell.length_a   1.000
_cell.length_b   1.000
_cell.length_c   1.000
_cell.angle_alpha   90.00
_cell.angle_beta   90.00
_cell.angle_gamma   90.00
#
_symmetry.space_group_name_H-M   'P 1'
#
loop_
_entity.id
_entity.type
_entity.pdbx_description
1 polymer ?
#
loop_
_entity_poly.entity_id
_entity_poly.type
_entity_poly.pdbx_seq_one_letter_code
_entity_poly.pdbx_strand_id
1 'polypeptide(L)'
;MPPITRRLRLFGWTVEVQASNNLAGRTLVEELALYPEAMPGAETDLIVRLGDTVADQPLATNPSSHLEHANGFTARYTVATVDYRFEGARLRELGVQINTPRSRFRKQAQRLADMQFSTREDRAGIV
;
A
#
# COMPACT_ATOMS: atom_id res chain seq x y z
N MET A 1 -10.00 -6.38 16.99
CA MET A 1 -9.01 -5.52 17.69
C MET A 1 -8.86 -4.24 16.89
N PRO A 2 -8.73 -3.07 17.54
CA PRO A 2 -8.54 -1.81 16.84
C PRO A 2 -7.19 -1.82 16.06
N PRO A 3 -7.11 -1.12 14.91
CA PRO A 3 -5.86 -0.94 14.17
C PRO A 3 -4.84 -0.14 14.99
N ILE A 4 -3.57 -0.33 14.69
CA ILE A 4 -2.46 0.43 15.27
C ILE A 4 -2.26 1.66 14.39
N THR A 5 -2.38 2.85 14.97
CA THR A 5 -2.24 4.12 14.24
C THR A 5 -0.94 4.83 14.66
N ARG A 6 -0.17 5.30 13.67
CA ARG A 6 1.04 6.12 13.84
C ARG A 6 0.97 7.33 12.91
N ARG A 7 1.43 8.49 13.38
CA ARG A 7 1.53 9.70 12.58
C ARG A 7 3.00 10.07 12.40
N LEU A 8 3.46 10.08 11.16
CA LEU A 8 4.87 10.18 10.81
C LEU A 8 5.10 11.33 9.85
N ARG A 9 6.30 11.90 9.88
CA ARG A 9 6.77 12.88 8.91
C ARG A 9 7.63 12.17 7.87
N LEU A 10 7.08 11.93 6.69
CA LEU A 10 7.74 11.20 5.58
C LEU A 10 7.80 12.10 4.35
N PHE A 11 8.99 12.29 3.77
CA PHE A 11 9.18 13.07 2.54
C PHE A 11 8.54 14.47 2.54
N GLY A 12 8.49 15.12 3.70
CA GLY A 12 7.86 16.44 3.84
C GLY A 12 6.33 16.42 3.90
N TRP A 13 5.71 15.25 4.07
CA TRP A 13 4.27 15.06 4.30
C TRP A 13 4.00 14.47 5.69
N THR A 14 2.84 14.81 6.24
CA THR A 14 2.30 14.19 7.45
C THR A 14 1.47 12.97 7.04
N VAL A 15 2.03 11.79 7.27
CA VAL A 15 1.42 10.52 6.87
C VAL A 15 0.86 9.83 8.10
N GLU A 16 -0.43 9.49 8.05
CA GLU A 16 -1.07 8.65 9.05
C GLU A 16 -1.07 7.19 8.57
N VAL A 17 -0.35 6.33 9.27
CA VAL A 17 -0.30 4.90 8.97
C VAL A 17 -1.23 4.16 9.93
N GLN A 18 -2.20 3.45 9.37
CA GLN A 18 -3.13 2.58 10.08
C GLN A 18 -2.82 1.13 9.71
N ALA A 19 -2.21 0.38 10.62
CA ALA A 19 -1.85 -1.01 10.41
C ALA A 19 -2.80 -1.96 11.15
N SER A 20 -3.18 -3.06 10.50
CA SER A 20 -3.90 -4.15 11.15
C SER A 20 -3.13 -4.69 12.36
N ASN A 21 -3.83 -5.09 13.43
CA ASN A 21 -3.20 -5.54 14.68
C ASN A 21 -2.71 -7.01 14.63
N ASN A 22 -2.26 -7.46 13.47
CA ASN A 22 -1.64 -8.78 13.30
C ASN A 22 -0.11 -8.67 13.38
N LEU A 23 0.60 -9.81 13.30
CA LEU A 23 2.06 -9.83 13.37
C LEU A 23 2.71 -8.89 12.33
N ALA A 24 2.23 -8.92 11.09
CA ALA A 24 2.79 -8.10 10.01
C ALA A 24 2.61 -6.59 10.29
N GLY A 25 1.44 -6.16 10.77
CA GLY A 25 1.20 -4.76 11.10
C GLY A 25 2.00 -4.31 12.33
N ARG A 26 2.25 -5.18 13.31
CA ARG A 26 3.13 -4.87 14.45
C ARG A 26 4.59 -4.69 14.02
N THR A 27 5.12 -5.64 13.25
CA THR A 27 6.49 -5.54 12.71
C THR A 27 6.66 -4.29 11.87
N LEU A 28 5.68 -3.97 11.01
CA LEU A 28 5.72 -2.74 10.24
C LEU A 28 5.76 -1.49 11.12
N VAL A 29 4.93 -1.42 12.17
CA VAL A 29 4.92 -0.26 13.07
C VAL A 29 6.25 -0.13 13.82
N GLU A 30 6.90 -1.23 14.16
CA GLU A 30 8.25 -1.25 14.75
C GLU A 30 9.29 -0.69 13.77
N GLU A 31 9.29 -1.14 12.52
CA GLU A 31 10.17 -0.61 11.46
C GLU A 31 9.92 0.87 11.19
N LEU A 32 8.65 1.30 11.21
CA LEU A 32 8.26 2.68 11.00
C LEU A 32 8.57 3.60 12.19
N ALA A 33 8.80 3.05 13.39
CA ALA A 33 9.19 3.83 14.56
C ALA A 33 10.57 4.51 14.40
N LEU A 34 11.35 4.12 13.38
CA LEU A 34 12.61 4.76 13.02
C LEU A 34 12.42 6.14 12.34
N TYR A 35 11.20 6.44 11.85
CA TYR A 35 10.89 7.71 11.23
C TYR A 35 10.42 8.75 12.24
N PRO A 36 10.66 10.05 11.99
CA PRO A 36 10.23 11.11 12.90
C PRO A 36 8.70 11.16 12.99
N GLU A 37 8.20 11.33 14.22
CA GLU A 37 6.77 11.52 14.46
C GLU A 37 6.30 12.88 13.94
N ALA A 38 5.04 12.94 13.51
CA ALA A 38 4.43 14.20 13.11
C ALA A 38 4.25 15.13 14.31
N MET A 39 4.35 16.44 14.07
CA MET A 39 4.08 17.43 15.12
C MET A 39 2.65 17.27 15.66
N PRO A 40 2.44 17.44 16.99
CA PRO A 40 1.11 17.43 17.57
C PRO A 40 0.19 18.43 16.87
N GLY A 41 -0.97 17.98 16.39
CA GLY A 41 -1.96 18.84 15.73
C GLY A 41 -1.66 19.21 14.27
N ALA A 42 -0.59 18.70 13.66
CA ALA A 42 -0.38 18.84 12.22
C ALA A 42 -1.59 18.31 11.44
N GLU A 43 -1.89 18.86 10.26
CA GLU A 43 -2.89 18.29 9.35
C GLU A 43 -2.34 17.01 8.71
N THR A 44 -3.19 16.00 8.49
CA THR A 44 -2.79 14.75 7.83
C THR A 44 -2.89 14.94 6.31
N ASP A 45 -1.77 14.81 5.62
CA ASP A 45 -1.70 14.93 4.15
C ASP A 45 -2.20 13.66 3.46
N LEU A 46 -1.80 12.49 4.00
CA LEU A 46 -2.03 11.17 3.42
C LEU A 46 -2.32 10.13 4.51
N ILE A 47 -3.31 9.27 4.27
CA ILE A 47 -3.63 8.11 5.11
C ILE A 47 -3.20 6.83 4.39
N VAL A 48 -2.41 5.98 5.04
CA VAL A 48 -2.00 4.68 4.51
C VAL A 48 -2.57 3.58 5.41
N ARG A 49 -3.47 2.77 4.86
CA ARG A 49 -4.07 1.62 5.55
C ARG A 49 -3.42 0.32 5.11
N LEU A 50 -3.02 -0.51 6.06
CA LEU A 50 -2.29 -1.75 5.82
C LEU A 50 -3.00 -2.95 6.42
N GLY A 51 -3.38 -3.88 5.55
CA GLY A 51 -4.11 -5.11 5.90
C GLY A 51 -5.58 -5.10 5.48
N ASP A 52 -6.12 -3.93 5.14
CA ASP A 52 -7.48 -3.75 4.64
C ASP A 52 -7.44 -2.98 3.32
N THR A 53 -7.97 -3.58 2.24
CA THR A 53 -8.41 -2.81 1.07
C THR A 53 -9.92 -2.64 1.19
N VAL A 54 -10.39 -1.40 1.10
CA VAL A 54 -11.83 -1.14 1.06
C VAL A 54 -12.33 -1.61 -0.30
N ALA A 55 -13.28 -2.55 -0.29
CA ALA A 55 -13.90 -3.03 -1.51
C ALA A 55 -14.97 -2.02 -1.96
N ASP A 56 -14.62 -1.15 -2.91
CA ASP A 56 -15.58 -0.26 -3.54
C ASP A 56 -16.26 -0.93 -4.75
N GLN A 57 -17.48 -0.46 -5.07
CA GLN A 57 -18.20 -0.92 -6.25
C GLN A 57 -17.48 -0.43 -7.52
N PRO A 58 -17.05 -1.35 -8.40
CA PRO A 58 -16.30 -0.98 -9.60
C PRO A 58 -17.20 -0.23 -10.60
N LEU A 59 -16.73 0.90 -11.10
CA LEU A 59 -17.35 1.63 -12.21
C LEU A 59 -16.91 1.06 -13.56
N ALA A 60 -15.64 0.68 -13.66
CA ALA A 60 -15.06 0.02 -14.83
C ALA A 60 -14.03 -1.01 -14.38
N THR A 61 -13.97 -2.13 -15.10
CA THR A 61 -13.01 -3.20 -14.84
C THR A 61 -12.17 -3.41 -16.09
N ASN A 62 -10.87 -3.19 -15.99
CA ASN A 62 -9.95 -3.70 -16.98
C ASN A 62 -9.52 -5.11 -16.55
N PRO A 63 -9.80 -6.16 -17.33
CA PRO A 63 -9.52 -7.55 -16.92
C PRO A 63 -8.03 -7.82 -16.64
N SER A 64 -7.10 -6.96 -17.08
CA SER A 64 -5.67 -7.22 -16.94
C SER A 64 -5.00 -6.72 -15.65
N SER A 65 -5.50 -5.69 -14.95
CA SER A 65 -4.64 -5.05 -13.91
C SER A 65 -5.29 -4.11 -12.89
N HIS A 66 -6.37 -3.40 -13.20
CA HIS A 66 -6.96 -2.43 -12.26
C HIS A 66 -8.49 -2.36 -12.32
N LEU A 67 -9.08 -1.85 -11.24
CA LEU A 67 -10.50 -1.52 -11.10
C LEU A 67 -10.64 -0.02 -10.85
N GLU A 68 -11.46 0.67 -11.62
CA GLU A 68 -11.75 2.09 -11.40
C GLU A 68 -13.04 2.25 -10.57
N HIS A 69 -13.05 3.23 -9.68
CA HIS A 69 -14.21 3.62 -8.87
C HIS A 69 -14.29 5.14 -8.74
N ALA A 70 -15.37 5.66 -8.15
CA ALA A 70 -15.71 7.10 -8.23
C ALA A 70 -14.62 8.03 -7.68
N ASN A 71 -13.87 7.56 -6.69
CA ASN A 71 -12.88 8.36 -5.97
C ASN A 71 -11.44 7.83 -6.18
N GLY A 72 -11.20 7.01 -7.21
CA GLY A 72 -9.88 6.50 -7.52
C GLY A 72 -9.89 5.14 -8.19
N PHE A 73 -8.91 4.31 -7.87
CA PHE A 73 -8.76 3.01 -8.50
C PHE A 73 -8.00 2.03 -7.61
N THR A 74 -8.28 0.75 -7.82
CA THR A 74 -7.57 -0.37 -7.21
C THR A 74 -6.66 -1.02 -8.24
N ALA A 75 -5.34 -1.01 -8.00
CA ALA A 75 -4.36 -1.75 -8.78
C ALA A 75 -4.09 -3.12 -8.13
N ARG A 76 -4.06 -4.17 -8.96
CA ARG A 76 -3.74 -5.53 -8.51
C ARG A 76 -2.33 -5.89 -8.98
N TYR A 77 -1.40 -5.90 -8.03
CA TYR A 77 -0.06 -6.43 -8.23
C TYR A 77 -0.01 -7.90 -7.80
N THR A 78 1.05 -8.58 -8.19
CA THR A 78 1.15 -10.01 -7.95
C THR A 78 1.28 -10.37 -6.47
N VAL A 79 1.86 -9.48 -5.67
CA VAL A 79 2.07 -9.66 -4.22
C VAL A 79 1.19 -8.77 -3.35
N ALA A 80 0.45 -7.83 -3.95
CA ALA A 80 -0.36 -6.88 -3.21
C ALA A 80 -1.52 -6.33 -4.06
N THR A 81 -2.62 -6.01 -3.40
CA THR A 81 -3.67 -5.16 -3.94
C THR A 81 -3.52 -3.80 -3.31
N VAL A 82 -3.47 -2.74 -4.14
CA VAL A 82 -3.34 -1.36 -3.67
C VAL A 82 -4.55 -0.56 -4.16
N ASP A 83 -5.26 0.06 -3.23
CA ASP A 83 -6.34 0.98 -3.49
C ASP A 83 -5.82 2.42 -3.36
N TYR A 84 -6.05 3.23 -4.39
CA TYR A 84 -5.67 4.63 -4.47
C TYR A 84 -6.93 5.48 -4.41
N ARG A 85 -6.97 6.44 -3.48
CA ARG A 85 -8.12 7.31 -3.26
C ARG A 85 -7.72 8.78 -3.30
N PHE A 86 -8.42 9.52 -4.14
CA PHE A 86 -8.15 10.91 -4.46
C PHE A 86 -9.29 11.81 -3.97
N GLU A 87 -8.91 13.00 -3.53
CA GLU A 87 -9.81 14.13 -3.28
C GLU A 87 -9.44 15.24 -4.26
N GLY A 88 -10.25 15.42 -5.30
CA GLY A 88 -9.88 16.25 -6.45
C GLY A 88 -8.65 15.68 -7.16
N ALA A 89 -7.57 16.48 -7.27
CA ALA A 89 -6.31 16.07 -7.89
C ALA A 89 -5.27 15.52 -6.90
N ARG A 90 -5.61 15.39 -5.60
CA ARG A 90 -4.65 15.00 -4.55
C ARG A 90 -4.93 13.59 -4.06
N LEU A 91 -3.90 12.75 -3.98
CA LEU A 91 -3.98 11.45 -3.33
C LEU A 91 -4.11 11.66 -1.81
N ARG A 92 -5.21 11.17 -1.23
CA ARG A 92 -5.51 11.32 0.21
C ARG A 92 -5.41 10.03 0.98
N GLU A 93 -5.67 8.91 0.33
CA GLU A 93 -5.70 7.61 1.01
C GLU A 93 -5.15 6.49 0.12
N LEU A 94 -4.40 5.59 0.75
CA LEU A 94 -3.83 4.39 0.16
C LEU A 94 -4.22 3.18 1.00
N GLY A 95 -4.97 2.23 0.44
CA GLY A 95 -5.23 0.94 1.05
C GLY A 95 -4.30 -0.13 0.49
N VAL A 96 -3.53 -0.83 1.31
CA VAL A 96 -2.59 -1.87 0.86
C VAL A 96 -2.93 -3.18 1.54
N GLN A 97 -3.29 -4.17 0.73
CA GLN A 97 -3.45 -5.56 1.14
C GLN A 97 -2.33 -6.41 0.55
N ILE A 98 -1.49 -6.97 1.40
CA ILE A 98 -0.44 -7.90 0.96
C ILE A 98 -1.08 -9.27 0.71
N ASN A 99 -0.98 -9.74 -0.53
CA ASN A 99 -1.48 -11.04 -0.95
C ASN A 99 -0.39 -12.09 -0.71
N THR A 100 -0.29 -12.63 0.52
CA THR A 100 0.70 -13.67 0.80
C THR A 100 0.33 -14.97 0.08
N PRO A 101 1.14 -15.48 -0.88
CA PRO A 101 0.79 -16.70 -1.58
C PRO A 101 0.78 -17.88 -0.60
N ARG A 102 -0.39 -18.54 -0.49
CA ARG A 102 -0.62 -19.67 0.45
C ARG A 102 0.23 -20.92 0.17
N SER A 103 0.84 -21.03 -1.01
CA SER A 103 1.63 -22.21 -1.43
C SER A 103 3.11 -21.88 -1.62
N ARG A 104 4.00 -22.74 -1.11
CA ARG A 104 5.46 -22.65 -1.28
C ARG A 104 5.88 -22.66 -2.75
N PHE A 105 5.18 -23.44 -3.58
CA PHE A 105 5.41 -23.47 -5.04
C PHE A 105 5.04 -22.15 -5.70
N ARG A 106 3.90 -21.57 -5.33
CA ARG A 106 3.48 -20.26 -5.86
C ARG A 106 4.44 -19.15 -5.43
N LYS A 107 4.98 -19.23 -4.21
CA LYS A 107 6.04 -18.32 -3.73
C LYS A 107 7.34 -18.44 -4.54
N GLN A 108 7.74 -19.65 -4.93
CA GLN A 108 8.93 -19.87 -5.78
C GLN A 108 8.70 -19.43 -7.24
N ALA A 109 7.55 -19.77 -7.82
CA ALA A 109 7.16 -19.32 -9.16
C ALA A 109 7.09 -17.78 -9.22
N GLN A 110 6.55 -17.15 -8.17
CA GLN A 110 6.53 -15.70 -8.05
C GLN A 110 7.94 -15.11 -8.04
N ARG A 111 8.83 -15.65 -7.20
CA ARG A 111 10.23 -15.20 -7.13
C ARG A 111 10.98 -15.34 -8.46
N LEU A 112 10.68 -16.38 -9.24
CA LEU A 112 11.25 -16.58 -10.57
C LEU A 112 10.70 -15.58 -11.59
N ALA A 113 9.39 -15.29 -11.57
CA ALA A 113 8.80 -14.26 -12.42
C ALA A 113 9.38 -12.87 -12.08
N ASP A 114 9.48 -12.53 -10.79
CA ASP A 114 10.05 -11.25 -10.35
C ASP A 114 11.54 -11.12 -10.76
N MET A 115 12.29 -12.23 -10.81
CA MET A 115 13.66 -12.25 -11.33
C MET A 115 13.75 -12.09 -12.85
N GLN A 116 12.73 -12.55 -13.60
CA GLN A 116 12.65 -12.39 -15.06
C GLN A 116 12.25 -10.97 -15.48
N PHE A 117 11.42 -10.29 -14.69
CA PHE A 117 10.96 -8.93 -15.00
C PHE A 117 11.80 -7.82 -14.37
N SER A 118 12.80 -8.12 -13.55
CA SER A 118 13.83 -7.13 -13.20
C SER A 118 14.82 -6.99 -14.35
N THR A 119 14.49 -6.23 -15.39
CA THR A 119 15.53 -5.72 -16.28
C THR A 119 16.47 -4.83 -15.45
N ARG A 120 17.75 -4.78 -15.84
CA ARG A 120 18.77 -3.99 -15.11
C ARG A 120 18.38 -2.50 -15.00
N GLU A 121 17.51 -2.03 -15.87
CA GLU A 121 17.04 -0.64 -15.99
C GLU A 121 16.04 -0.26 -14.88
N ASP A 122 15.09 -1.14 -14.54
CA ASP A 122 14.13 -0.89 -13.44
C ASP A 122 14.82 -0.87 -12.06
N ARG A 123 15.94 -1.59 -11.90
CA ARG A 123 16.76 -1.54 -10.67
C ARG A 123 17.58 -0.26 -10.51
N ALA A 124 17.82 0.48 -11.59
CA ALA A 124 18.60 1.72 -11.56
C ALA A 124 17.74 2.95 -11.27
N GLY A 125 16.41 2.80 -11.13
CA GLY A 125 15.50 3.92 -10.88
C GLY A 125 15.36 4.88 -12.07
N ILE A 126 15.54 4.39 -13.30
CA ILE A 126 15.33 5.18 -14.51
C ILE A 126 13.89 4.97 -14.99
N VAL A 127 12.97 5.74 -14.40
CA VAL A 127 11.72 6.20 -15.04
C VAL A 127 11.51 7.65 -14.64
#